data_AF-A0A2M7TCU3-F1
#
_entry.id   AF-A0A2M7TCU3-F1
#
_cell.length_a   1.000
_cell.length_b   1.000
_cell.length_c   1.000
_cell.angle_alpha   90.00
_cell.angle_beta   90.00
_cell.angle_gamma   90.00
#
_symmetry.space_group_name_H-M   'P 1'
#
loop_
_entity.id
_entity.type
_entity.pdbx_description
1 polymer ?
#
loop_
_entity_poly.entity_id
_entity_poly.type
_entity_poly.pdbx_seq_one_letter_code
_entity_poly.pdbx_strand_id
1 'polypeptide(L)'
;MKIFFTASVSAGREYIANHQKIVECLINLGHQVLSKHVASQNLTQKGEDSPPKFIFEREKERILKADVVMAEVTQPSTGVGFLVSFALRCGKPVLVLFYKEADDLLSPMIVGNPSANLYLEHYSFDDIKLVLKNFLKHIEKNHTRKGKLIIIEGGDGSGKKTQLDLLVQYLENHSTKKIHALDFPQYYSSFHGRTVGRFLSGEFGTLQEVNPYLASLAYALDRLSVKEQMDEWLEAGDYVLCNRYVTSSMAHQTAKLSGIEREKFLDWIYELEYKKHKLPLEDTVIYLHVPFKVAQKLIAKKDKRKYLKDGKKDIAEEDTRHQLEAEKVYLKLTSRYKQWVKVDCVGANGRLRSKKSIGREIIRKLTGRKIIE
;
A
#
# COMPACT_ATOMS: atom_id res chain seq x y z
N MET A 1 -3.24 -19.76 11.84
CA MET A 1 -2.47 -19.76 10.57
C MET A 1 -1.36 -20.81 10.62
N LYS A 2 -1.01 -21.35 9.46
CA LYS A 2 0.19 -22.17 9.22
C LYS A 2 1.35 -21.25 8.82
N ILE A 3 2.44 -21.30 9.58
CA ILE A 3 3.61 -20.43 9.39
C ILE A 3 4.81 -21.28 9.03
N PHE A 4 5.46 -20.94 7.93
CA PHE A 4 6.77 -21.46 7.59
C PHE A 4 7.84 -20.52 8.12
N PHE A 5 8.60 -20.96 9.12
CA PHE A 5 9.71 -20.20 9.70
C PHE A 5 11.05 -20.72 9.21
N THR A 6 11.92 -19.84 8.75
CA THR A 6 13.27 -20.19 8.30
C THR A 6 14.30 -19.22 8.87
N ALA A 7 15.51 -19.71 9.09
CA ALA A 7 16.64 -18.93 9.54
C ALA A 7 17.94 -19.60 9.07
N SER A 8 19.08 -18.92 9.25
CA SER A 8 20.38 -19.54 8.97
C SER A 8 20.59 -20.76 9.87
N VAL A 9 20.99 -21.88 9.26
CA VAL A 9 21.43 -23.11 9.96
C VAL A 9 22.84 -23.47 9.54
N SER A 10 23.10 -23.52 8.22
CA SER A 10 24.39 -23.91 7.65
C SER A 10 25.44 -22.78 7.66
N ALA A 11 25.02 -21.52 7.70
CA ALA A 11 25.94 -20.38 7.74
C ALA A 11 26.32 -19.96 9.17
N GLY A 12 25.83 -20.69 10.18
CA GLY A 12 26.06 -20.43 11.60
C GLY A 12 24.78 -20.53 12.42
N ARG A 13 24.93 -20.49 13.74
CA ARG A 13 23.88 -20.75 14.74
C ARG A 13 23.91 -19.74 15.89
N GLU A 14 24.51 -18.58 15.64
CA GLU A 14 24.76 -17.55 16.66
C GLU A 14 23.45 -17.03 17.27
N TYR A 15 22.41 -16.86 16.45
CA TYR A 15 21.10 -16.35 16.87
C TYR A 15 20.08 -17.45 17.23
N ILE A 16 20.54 -18.65 17.61
CA ILE A 16 19.63 -19.77 17.91
C ILE A 16 18.64 -19.45 19.04
N ALA A 17 19.06 -18.66 20.04
CA ALA A 17 18.20 -18.21 21.12
C ALA A 17 17.05 -17.32 20.60
N ASN A 18 17.35 -16.45 19.63
CA ASN A 18 16.34 -15.62 18.96
C ASN A 18 15.36 -16.50 18.17
N HIS A 19 15.87 -17.49 17.44
CA HIS A 19 15.04 -18.41 16.65
C HIS A 19 14.08 -19.21 17.55
N GLN A 20 14.57 -19.70 18.69
CA GLN A 20 13.75 -20.37 19.70
C GLN A 20 12.66 -19.43 20.23
N LYS A 21 13.02 -18.18 20.57
CA LYS A 21 12.07 -17.20 21.09
C LYS A 21 10.96 -16.88 20.07
N ILE A 22 11.32 -16.72 18.80
CA ILE A 22 10.37 -16.48 17.71
C ILE A 22 9.39 -17.65 17.61
N VAL A 23 9.88 -18.89 17.51
CA VAL A 23 9.03 -20.08 17.39
C VAL A 23 8.13 -20.25 18.60
N GLU A 24 8.64 -20.04 19.81
CA GLU A 24 7.87 -20.07 21.06
C GLU A 24 6.72 -19.05 21.03
N CYS A 25 7.03 -17.80 20.66
CA CYS A 25 6.03 -16.74 20.55
C CYS A 25 4.95 -17.07 19.52
N LEU A 26 5.30 -17.64 18.37
CA LEU A 26 4.34 -18.05 17.36
C LEU A 26 3.40 -19.15 17.86
N ILE A 27 3.92 -20.13 18.60
CA ILE A 27 3.12 -21.21 19.20
C ILE A 27 2.20 -20.65 20.29
N ASN A 28 2.72 -19.78 21.17
CA ASN A 28 1.95 -19.15 22.24
C ASN A 28 0.85 -18.22 21.73
N LEU A 29 1.00 -17.65 20.52
CA LEU A 29 -0.03 -16.91 19.82
C LEU A 29 -1.07 -17.81 19.13
N GLY A 30 -0.94 -19.14 19.21
CA GLY A 30 -1.90 -20.12 18.67
C GLY A 30 -1.65 -20.52 17.21
N HIS A 31 -0.47 -20.25 16.65
CA HIS A 31 -0.16 -20.58 15.25
C HIS A 31 0.58 -21.91 15.10
N GLN A 32 0.38 -22.58 13.96
CA GLN A 32 1.08 -23.82 13.62
C GLN A 32 2.38 -23.50 12.88
N VAL A 33 3.54 -23.78 13.50
CA VAL A 33 4.85 -23.64 12.84
C VAL A 33 5.22 -24.94 12.12
N LEU A 34 5.40 -24.88 10.79
CA LEU A 34 5.64 -26.04 9.93
C LEU A 34 7.10 -26.55 9.93
N SER A 35 8.02 -25.72 10.41
CA SER A 35 9.48 -25.91 10.34
C SER A 35 10.16 -25.70 11.69
N LYS A 36 9.54 -26.16 12.79
CA LYS A 36 10.05 -26.00 14.17
C LYS A 36 11.51 -26.45 14.35
N HIS A 37 11.94 -27.45 13.58
CA HIS A 37 13.31 -27.99 13.60
C HIS A 37 14.39 -26.91 13.40
N VAL A 38 14.12 -25.84 12.64
CA VAL A 38 15.07 -24.73 12.42
C VAL A 38 15.55 -24.12 13.74
N ALA A 39 14.70 -24.09 14.77
CA ALA A 39 15.04 -23.56 16.10
C ALA A 39 15.56 -24.64 17.09
N SER A 40 15.82 -25.87 16.64
CA SER A 40 16.27 -26.96 17.52
C SER A 40 17.78 -26.86 17.80
N GLN A 41 18.20 -26.95 19.07
CA GLN A 41 19.62 -27.01 19.46
C GLN A 41 20.36 -28.26 18.93
N ASN A 42 19.64 -29.32 18.57
CA ASN A 42 20.23 -30.60 18.13
C ASN A 42 20.68 -30.60 16.66
N LEU A 43 20.30 -29.60 15.87
CA LEU A 43 20.77 -29.44 14.49
C LEU A 43 22.19 -28.86 14.48
N THR A 44 23.14 -29.55 13.84
CA THR A 44 24.51 -29.03 13.70
C THR A 44 24.63 -28.14 12.46
N GLN A 45 25.73 -27.40 12.33
CA GLN A 45 26.01 -26.60 11.12
C GLN A 45 26.13 -27.46 9.85
N LYS A 46 26.35 -28.78 9.99
CA LYS A 46 26.29 -29.73 8.86
C LYS A 46 24.87 -29.90 8.30
N GLY A 47 23.86 -29.33 8.96
CA GLY A 47 22.46 -29.45 8.56
C GLY A 47 21.88 -30.82 8.90
N GLU A 48 20.86 -31.22 8.15
CA GLU A 48 20.27 -32.55 8.24
C GLU A 48 20.94 -33.52 7.24
N ASP A 49 21.07 -34.79 7.64
CA ASP A 49 21.65 -35.84 6.81
C ASP A 49 20.60 -36.42 5.84
N SER A 50 20.03 -35.56 5.00
CA SER A 50 19.01 -35.91 4.01
C SER A 50 19.46 -35.57 2.59
N PRO A 51 19.07 -36.35 1.56
CA PRO A 51 19.42 -36.04 0.18
C PRO A 51 18.93 -34.64 -0.24
N PRO A 52 19.75 -33.79 -0.89
CA PRO A 52 19.38 -32.40 -1.20
C PRO A 52 18.04 -32.22 -1.92
N LYS A 53 17.71 -33.14 -2.84
CA LYS A 53 16.41 -33.15 -3.55
C LYS A 53 15.22 -33.29 -2.60
N PHE A 54 15.36 -34.12 -1.57
CA PHE A 54 14.31 -34.33 -0.58
C PHE A 54 14.11 -33.09 0.28
N ILE A 55 15.21 -32.46 0.73
CA ILE A 55 15.17 -31.20 1.48
C ILE A 55 14.42 -30.14 0.65
N PHE A 56 14.81 -29.98 -0.62
CA PHE A 56 14.21 -29.01 -1.53
C PHE A 56 12.69 -29.20 -1.67
N GLU A 57 12.22 -30.40 -2.03
CA GLU A 57 10.79 -30.64 -2.23
C GLU A 57 10.00 -30.47 -0.93
N ARG A 58 10.57 -30.89 0.22
CA ARG A 58 9.93 -30.73 1.53
C ARG A 58 9.74 -29.26 1.90
N GLU A 59 10.78 -28.42 1.78
CA GLU A 59 10.68 -27.00 2.12
C GLU A 59 9.73 -26.26 1.16
N LYS A 60 9.78 -26.59 -0.14
CA LYS A 60 8.84 -26.11 -1.14
C LYS A 60 7.39 -26.45 -0.78
N GLU A 61 7.10 -27.70 -0.44
CA GLU A 61 5.75 -28.10 -0.01
C GLU A 61 5.28 -27.35 1.24
N ARG A 62 6.17 -27.15 2.22
CA ARG A 62 5.85 -26.40 3.44
C ARG A 62 5.50 -24.94 3.14
N ILE A 63 6.27 -24.27 2.26
CA ILE A 63 5.96 -22.91 1.82
C ILE A 63 4.60 -22.86 1.12
N LEU A 64 4.32 -23.80 0.21
CA LEU A 64 3.04 -23.84 -0.50
C LEU A 64 1.86 -24.04 0.47
N LYS A 65 2.01 -24.87 1.50
CA LYS A 65 1.02 -25.15 2.55
C LYS A 65 0.90 -24.03 3.61
N ALA A 66 1.86 -23.12 3.69
CA ALA A 66 1.86 -22.04 4.67
C ALA A 66 0.91 -20.90 4.25
N ASP A 67 0.27 -20.26 5.22
CA ASP A 67 -0.44 -19.00 5.01
C ASP A 67 0.56 -17.84 4.92
N VAL A 68 1.66 -17.95 5.68
CA VAL A 68 2.68 -16.91 5.87
C VAL A 68 4.06 -17.53 5.96
N VAL A 69 5.06 -16.84 5.39
CA VAL A 69 6.48 -17.16 5.56
C VAL A 69 7.15 -16.14 6.48
N MET A 70 7.99 -16.62 7.38
CA MET A 70 8.81 -15.78 8.25
C MET A 70 10.27 -16.18 8.10
N ALA A 71 11.13 -15.21 7.88
CA ALA A 71 12.56 -15.41 7.73
C ALA A 71 13.32 -14.55 8.73
N GLU A 72 14.08 -15.18 9.61
CA GLU A 72 15.08 -14.47 10.43
C GLU A 72 16.38 -14.42 9.62
N VAL A 73 16.85 -13.21 9.33
CA VAL A 73 17.89 -12.98 8.31
C VAL A 73 19.09 -12.22 8.83
N THR A 74 19.22 -12.07 10.16
CA THR A 74 20.37 -11.38 10.74
C THR A 74 21.67 -12.00 10.27
N GLN A 75 21.77 -13.33 10.34
CA GLN A 75 22.88 -14.05 9.76
C GLN A 75 22.65 -14.31 8.26
N PRO A 76 23.54 -13.83 7.36
CA PRO A 76 23.39 -14.02 5.92
C PRO A 76 23.34 -15.50 5.53
N SER A 77 22.35 -15.87 4.72
CA SER A 77 22.19 -17.24 4.23
C SER A 77 21.57 -17.30 2.83
N THR A 78 22.28 -17.92 1.89
CA THR A 78 21.81 -18.14 0.52
C THR A 78 20.54 -18.98 0.49
N GLY A 79 20.44 -20.00 1.35
CA GLY A 79 19.26 -20.85 1.46
C GLY A 79 18.03 -20.07 1.93
N VAL A 80 18.18 -19.25 2.97
CA VAL A 80 17.09 -18.38 3.45
C VAL A 80 16.68 -17.39 2.38
N GLY A 81 17.63 -16.73 1.72
CA GLY A 81 17.35 -15.81 0.62
C GLY A 81 16.59 -16.47 -0.54
N PHE A 82 16.96 -17.70 -0.91
CA PHE A 82 16.23 -18.50 -1.90
C PHE A 82 14.78 -18.75 -1.47
N LEU A 83 14.55 -19.18 -0.22
CA LEU A 83 13.22 -19.48 0.30
C LEU A 83 12.34 -18.22 0.37
N VAL A 84 12.89 -17.08 0.78
CA VAL A 84 12.19 -15.78 0.75
C VAL A 84 11.75 -15.43 -0.66
N SER A 85 12.67 -15.50 -1.64
CA SER A 85 12.37 -15.20 -3.04
C SER A 85 11.30 -16.15 -3.62
N PHE A 86 11.41 -17.45 -3.32
CA PHE A 86 10.43 -18.44 -3.74
C PHE A 86 9.04 -18.16 -3.14
N ALA A 87 8.96 -17.86 -1.84
CA ALA A 87 7.71 -17.54 -1.17
C ALA A 87 7.00 -16.31 -1.77
N LEU A 88 7.76 -15.24 -2.02
CA LEU A 88 7.23 -14.04 -2.67
C LEU A 88 6.70 -14.34 -4.08
N ARG A 89 7.40 -15.18 -4.85
CA ARG A 89 6.95 -15.59 -6.19
C ARG A 89 5.67 -16.43 -6.16
N CYS A 90 5.46 -17.19 -5.08
CA CYS A 90 4.20 -17.88 -4.80
C CYS A 90 3.08 -16.95 -4.28
N GLY A 91 3.33 -15.65 -4.16
CA GLY A 91 2.36 -14.68 -3.66
C GLY A 91 2.11 -14.78 -2.15
N LYS A 92 2.99 -15.45 -1.39
CA LYS A 92 2.87 -15.54 0.07
C LYS A 92 3.27 -14.21 0.72
N PRO A 93 2.58 -13.76 1.78
CA PRO A 93 3.11 -12.75 2.68
C PRO A 93 4.38 -13.26 3.35
N VAL A 94 5.44 -12.45 3.33
CA VAL A 94 6.74 -12.78 3.92
C VAL A 94 7.13 -11.71 4.92
N LEU A 95 7.31 -12.09 6.18
CA LEU A 95 7.95 -11.23 7.19
C LEU A 95 9.42 -11.59 7.31
N VAL A 96 10.27 -10.60 7.07
CA VAL A 96 11.70 -10.67 7.34
C VAL A 96 11.98 -9.97 8.67
N LEU A 97 12.68 -10.68 9.54
CA LEU A 97 13.07 -10.25 10.87
C LEU A 97 14.58 -10.02 10.92
N PHE A 98 14.98 -8.85 11.40
CA PHE A 98 16.39 -8.50 11.61
C PHE A 98 16.61 -8.03 13.06
N TYR A 99 17.49 -8.70 13.78
CA TYR A 99 17.86 -8.39 15.15
C TYR A 99 18.60 -7.05 15.24
N LYS A 100 18.09 -6.14 16.07
CA LYS A 100 18.57 -4.75 16.19
C LYS A 100 19.99 -4.62 16.74
N GLU A 101 20.40 -5.56 17.58
CA GLU A 101 21.69 -5.53 18.29
C GLU A 101 22.77 -6.31 17.53
N ALA A 102 22.48 -6.76 16.31
CA ALA A 102 23.48 -7.40 15.47
C ALA A 102 24.41 -6.37 14.84
N ASP A 103 25.70 -6.71 14.79
CA ASP A 103 26.70 -5.96 14.03
C ASP A 103 26.62 -6.24 12.51
N ASP A 104 25.86 -7.28 12.11
CA ASP A 104 25.67 -7.69 10.72
C ASP A 104 24.97 -6.63 9.87
N LEU A 105 25.14 -6.75 8.55
CA LEU A 105 24.43 -5.92 7.57
C LEU A 105 23.27 -6.70 6.94
N LEU A 106 22.09 -6.09 6.95
CA LEU A 106 20.94 -6.60 6.23
C LEU A 106 21.21 -6.63 4.72
N SER A 107 20.90 -7.76 4.07
CA SER A 107 21.16 -7.96 2.64
C SER A 107 20.51 -6.87 1.77
N PRO A 108 21.27 -6.18 0.88
CA PRO A 108 20.71 -5.22 -0.07
C PRO A 108 19.64 -5.82 -1.00
N MET A 109 19.71 -7.13 -1.25
CA MET A 109 18.72 -7.85 -2.07
C MET A 109 17.37 -8.01 -1.35
N ILE A 110 17.37 -8.05 -0.02
CA ILE A 110 16.13 -8.05 0.77
C ILE A 110 15.59 -6.62 0.86
N VAL A 111 16.44 -5.66 1.23
CA VAL A 111 16.06 -4.25 1.39
C VAL A 111 15.51 -3.67 0.09
N GLY A 112 16.17 -3.94 -1.03
CA GLY A 112 15.78 -3.45 -2.35
C GLY A 112 14.67 -4.24 -3.04
N ASN A 113 14.08 -5.26 -2.39
CA ASN A 113 13.04 -6.07 -3.02
C ASN A 113 11.70 -5.32 -3.03
N PRO A 114 11.12 -5.04 -4.21
CA PRO A 114 9.94 -4.17 -4.32
C PRO A 114 8.62 -4.90 -4.07
N SER A 115 8.64 -6.15 -3.59
CA SER A 115 7.43 -6.94 -3.45
C SER A 115 6.45 -6.34 -2.43
N ALA A 116 5.21 -6.16 -2.87
CA ALA A 116 4.10 -5.78 -1.99
C ALA A 116 3.86 -6.77 -0.85
N ASN A 117 4.34 -8.01 -0.97
CA ASN A 117 4.19 -9.05 0.04
C ASN A 117 5.39 -9.20 0.99
N LEU A 118 6.47 -8.45 0.79
CA LEU A 118 7.62 -8.46 1.68
C LEU A 118 7.46 -7.40 2.78
N TYR A 119 7.60 -7.81 4.03
CA TYR A 119 7.55 -6.92 5.20
C TYR A 119 8.88 -7.07 5.94
N LEU A 120 9.53 -5.96 6.25
CA LEU A 120 10.80 -5.95 6.97
C LEU A 120 10.58 -5.29 8.33
N GLU A 121 10.89 -6.03 9.39
CA GLU A 121 10.85 -5.50 10.74
C GLU A 121 12.16 -5.78 11.48
N HIS A 122 12.62 -4.74 12.17
CA HIS A 122 13.70 -4.87 13.13
C HIS A 122 13.12 -5.27 14.49
N TYR A 123 13.77 -6.20 15.19
CA TYR A 123 13.29 -6.70 16.49
C TYR A 123 14.40 -6.78 17.53
N SER A 124 14.01 -6.81 18.80
CA SER A 124 14.82 -7.24 19.95
C SER A 124 14.14 -8.41 20.67
N PHE A 125 14.82 -9.02 21.65
CA PHE A 125 14.20 -10.08 22.46
C PHE A 125 12.92 -9.63 23.17
N ASP A 126 12.85 -8.36 23.56
CA ASP A 126 11.74 -7.82 24.33
C ASP A 126 10.51 -7.50 23.46
N ASP A 127 10.74 -7.01 22.23
CA ASP A 127 9.65 -6.55 21.37
C ASP A 127 9.14 -7.58 20.35
N ILE A 128 9.85 -8.70 20.17
CA ILE A 128 9.54 -9.69 19.12
C ILE A 128 8.10 -10.19 19.18
N LYS A 129 7.57 -10.41 20.38
CA LYS A 129 6.17 -10.84 20.56
C LYS A 129 5.19 -9.81 19.97
N LEU A 130 5.46 -8.52 20.17
CA LEU A 130 4.63 -7.44 19.65
C LEU A 130 4.78 -7.32 18.13
N VAL A 131 6.00 -7.40 17.61
CA VAL A 131 6.29 -7.40 16.16
C VAL A 131 5.49 -8.51 15.45
N LEU A 132 5.60 -9.74 15.95
CA LEU A 132 4.90 -10.90 15.40
C LEU A 132 3.37 -10.73 15.47
N LYS A 133 2.84 -10.34 16.64
CA LYS A 133 1.40 -10.11 16.83
C LYS A 133 0.85 -9.05 15.88
N ASN A 134 1.55 -7.93 15.73
CA ASN A 134 1.12 -6.83 14.87
C ASN A 134 1.17 -7.16 13.38
N PHE A 135 2.15 -7.97 12.96
CA PHE A 135 2.21 -8.46 11.59
C PHE A 135 1.09 -9.48 11.32
N LEU A 136 0.94 -10.49 12.17
CA LEU A 136 -0.04 -11.55 11.98
C LEU A 136 -1.48 -11.02 12.00
N LYS A 137 -1.80 -10.08 12.91
CA LYS A 137 -3.10 -9.40 12.92
C LYS A 137 -3.37 -8.65 11.61
N HIS A 138 -2.36 -8.01 11.03
CA HIS A 138 -2.51 -7.32 9.75
C HIS A 138 -2.78 -8.29 8.59
N ILE A 139 -2.03 -9.39 8.54
CA ILE A 139 -2.24 -10.42 7.52
C ILE A 139 -3.62 -11.07 7.66
N GLU A 140 -4.06 -11.36 8.89
CA GLU A 140 -5.37 -11.92 9.17
C GLU A 140 -6.49 -11.00 8.67
N LYS A 141 -6.44 -9.71 8.99
CA LYS A 141 -7.39 -8.70 8.49
C LYS A 141 -7.45 -8.67 6.96
N ASN A 142 -6.31 -8.71 6.28
CA ASN A 142 -6.27 -8.73 4.82
C ASN A 142 -6.86 -10.01 4.22
N HIS A 143 -6.69 -11.15 4.90
CA HIS A 143 -7.26 -12.44 4.45
C HIS A 143 -8.76 -12.55 4.72
N THR A 144 -9.26 -12.00 5.82
CA THR A 144 -10.69 -12.09 6.21
C THR A 144 -11.54 -11.00 5.58
N ARG A 145 -10.92 -9.91 5.09
CA ARG A 145 -11.60 -8.83 4.39
C ARG A 145 -12.46 -9.34 3.23
N LYS A 146 -13.75 -9.01 3.28
CA LYS A 146 -14.73 -9.32 2.22
C LYS A 146 -15.16 -8.08 1.42
N GLY A 147 -15.00 -6.90 2.02
CA GLY A 147 -15.38 -5.62 1.44
C GLY A 147 -14.41 -5.13 0.39
N LYS A 148 -14.84 -4.12 -0.36
CA LYS A 148 -14.11 -3.60 -1.51
C LYS A 148 -13.75 -2.14 -1.35
N LEU A 149 -12.47 -1.81 -1.56
CA LEU A 149 -11.94 -0.46 -1.54
C LEU A 149 -11.73 0.03 -2.96
N ILE A 150 -12.52 1.01 -3.38
CA ILE A 150 -12.54 1.56 -4.74
C ILE A 150 -12.11 3.01 -4.68
N ILE A 151 -11.02 3.35 -5.37
CA ILE A 151 -10.48 4.72 -5.38
C ILE A 151 -10.84 5.40 -6.70
N ILE A 152 -11.35 6.63 -6.64
CA ILE A 152 -11.49 7.51 -7.79
C ILE A 152 -10.36 8.54 -7.76
N GLU A 153 -9.45 8.43 -8.74
CA GLU A 153 -8.29 9.29 -8.91
C GLU A 153 -8.38 10.14 -10.19
N GLY A 154 -7.56 11.19 -10.26
CA GLY A 154 -7.57 12.13 -11.38
C GLY A 154 -6.96 13.48 -11.03
N GLY A 155 -6.51 14.21 -12.05
CA GLY A 155 -6.07 15.60 -11.89
C GLY A 155 -7.21 16.53 -11.42
N ASP A 156 -6.89 17.78 -11.10
CA ASP A 156 -7.93 18.75 -10.76
C ASP A 156 -8.80 19.07 -11.97
N GLY A 157 -10.11 19.21 -11.72
CA GLY A 157 -11.09 19.39 -12.80
C GLY A 157 -11.55 18.11 -13.51
N SER A 158 -10.99 16.93 -13.19
CA SER A 158 -11.35 15.64 -13.84
C SER A 158 -12.76 15.10 -13.55
N GLY A 159 -13.48 15.67 -12.59
CA GLY A 159 -14.83 15.23 -12.24
C GLY A 159 -14.91 14.09 -11.22
N LYS A 160 -13.83 13.83 -10.45
CA LYS A 160 -13.77 12.77 -9.42
C LYS A 160 -14.99 12.69 -8.52
N LYS A 161 -15.31 13.78 -7.81
CA LYS A 161 -16.47 13.83 -6.89
C LYS A 161 -17.77 13.46 -7.60
N THR A 162 -18.01 13.99 -8.80
CA THR A 162 -19.20 13.65 -9.58
C THR A 162 -19.27 12.16 -9.93
N GLN A 163 -18.14 11.54 -10.30
CA GLN A 163 -18.14 10.11 -10.61
C GLN A 163 -18.23 9.23 -9.36
N LEU A 164 -17.66 9.68 -8.23
CA LEU A 164 -17.85 9.06 -6.93
C LEU A 164 -19.33 9.05 -6.55
N ASP A 165 -20.00 10.20 -6.59
CA ASP A 165 -21.41 10.33 -6.19
C ASP A 165 -22.34 9.50 -7.11
N LEU A 166 -22.05 9.45 -8.41
CA LEU A 166 -22.79 8.59 -9.35
C LEU A 166 -22.58 7.09 -9.06
N LEU A 167 -21.36 6.70 -8.67
CA LEU A 167 -21.07 5.32 -8.32
C LEU A 167 -21.72 4.92 -6.98
N VAL A 168 -21.70 5.81 -5.98
CA VAL A 168 -22.43 5.64 -4.71
C VAL A 168 -23.91 5.40 -5.00
N GLN A 169 -24.56 6.32 -5.73
CA GLN A 169 -25.97 6.19 -6.09
C GLN A 169 -26.26 4.89 -6.84
N TYR A 170 -25.38 4.49 -7.76
CA TYR A 170 -25.54 3.22 -8.46
C TYR A 170 -25.52 2.03 -7.49
N LEU A 171 -24.51 1.96 -6.62
CA LEU A 171 -24.34 0.84 -5.69
C LEU A 171 -25.44 0.78 -4.63
N GLU A 172 -25.89 1.92 -4.10
CA GLU A 172 -27.03 1.97 -3.16
C GLU A 172 -28.31 1.37 -3.77
N ASN A 173 -28.48 1.47 -5.09
CA ASN A 173 -29.65 0.94 -5.79
C ASN A 173 -29.50 -0.51 -6.27
N HIS A 174 -28.28 -1.08 -6.29
CA HIS A 174 -28.01 -2.37 -6.93
C HIS A 174 -27.26 -3.38 -6.06
N SER A 175 -26.76 -2.98 -4.89
CA SER A 175 -26.02 -3.84 -3.97
C SER A 175 -26.71 -3.91 -2.61
N THR A 176 -26.64 -5.06 -1.96
CA THR A 176 -27.14 -5.25 -0.58
C THR A 176 -26.13 -4.85 0.49
N LYS A 177 -24.87 -4.57 0.11
CA LYS A 177 -23.79 -4.13 1.01
C LYS A 177 -23.91 -2.64 1.31
N LYS A 178 -23.44 -2.21 2.49
CA LYS A 178 -23.42 -0.77 2.81
C LYS A 178 -22.34 -0.07 2.00
N ILE A 179 -22.59 1.20 1.69
CA ILE A 179 -21.72 2.04 0.89
C ILE A 179 -21.19 3.17 1.76
N HIS A 180 -19.87 3.27 1.89
CA HIS A 180 -19.20 4.33 2.64
C HIS A 180 -18.37 5.16 1.67
N ALA A 181 -18.47 6.48 1.76
CA ALA A 181 -17.73 7.41 0.90
C ALA A 181 -16.81 8.30 1.73
N LEU A 182 -15.53 8.36 1.36
CA LEU A 182 -14.54 9.23 1.96
C LEU A 182 -13.94 10.18 0.92
N ASP A 183 -13.62 11.40 1.35
CA ASP A 183 -12.96 12.42 0.54
C ASP A 183 -11.63 12.78 1.23
N PHE A 184 -10.50 12.61 0.53
CA PHE A 184 -9.19 13.00 1.05
C PHE A 184 -8.59 14.18 0.26
N PRO A 185 -7.92 15.14 0.92
CA PRO A 185 -7.81 15.30 2.37
C PRO A 185 -9.14 15.63 3.05
N GLN A 186 -9.28 15.23 4.31
CA GLN A 186 -10.46 15.50 5.12
C GLN A 186 -10.40 16.90 5.75
N TYR A 187 -10.47 17.93 4.90
CA TYR A 187 -10.20 19.34 5.25
C TYR A 187 -10.98 19.90 6.43
N TYR A 188 -12.14 19.34 6.76
CA TYR A 188 -13.04 19.89 7.79
C TYR A 188 -13.13 18.99 9.03
N SER A 189 -13.07 17.67 8.85
CA SER A 189 -13.26 16.69 9.92
C SER A 189 -11.95 16.25 10.59
N SER A 190 -10.80 16.39 9.93
CA SER A 190 -9.52 15.89 10.45
C SER A 190 -8.56 17.02 10.82
N PHE A 191 -7.83 16.85 11.92
CA PHE A 191 -6.74 17.74 12.29
C PHE A 191 -5.67 17.81 11.19
N HIS A 192 -5.26 16.65 10.67
CA HIS A 192 -4.24 16.57 9.62
C HIS A 192 -4.78 17.05 8.28
N GLY A 193 -6.05 16.76 7.96
CA GLY A 193 -6.72 17.31 6.77
C GLY A 193 -6.77 18.85 6.79
N ARG A 194 -7.07 19.47 7.95
CA ARG A 194 -6.96 20.93 8.13
C ARG A 194 -5.55 21.44 7.91
N THR A 195 -4.53 20.74 8.42
CA THR A 195 -3.11 21.09 8.20
C THR A 195 -2.73 21.04 6.73
N VAL A 196 -3.24 20.05 5.97
CA VAL A 196 -3.07 20.02 4.52
C VAL A 196 -3.75 21.23 3.86
N GLY A 197 -4.95 21.60 4.28
CA GLY A 197 -5.63 22.81 3.78
C GLY A 197 -4.83 24.09 4.00
N ARG A 198 -4.23 24.24 5.20
CA ARG A 198 -3.32 25.35 5.53
C ARG A 198 -2.10 25.37 4.62
N PHE A 199 -1.45 24.23 4.41
CA PHE A 199 -0.35 24.10 3.45
C PHE A 199 -0.76 24.55 2.04
N LEU A 200 -1.88 24.03 1.52
CA LEU A 200 -2.35 24.35 0.17
C LEU A 200 -2.81 25.81 0.01
N SER A 201 -3.08 26.51 1.12
CA SER A 201 -3.32 27.96 1.14
C SER A 201 -2.05 28.82 1.17
N GLY A 202 -0.87 28.19 1.18
CA GLY A 202 0.44 28.84 1.21
C GLY A 202 0.94 29.21 2.60
N GLU A 203 0.28 28.78 3.68
CA GLU A 203 0.62 29.19 5.05
C GLU A 203 2.01 28.70 5.50
N PHE A 204 2.49 27.59 4.93
CA PHE A 204 3.79 27.00 5.27
C PHE A 204 4.84 27.16 4.16
N GLY A 205 4.62 28.09 3.23
CA GLY A 205 5.44 28.27 2.03
C GLY A 205 4.80 27.71 0.76
N THR A 206 5.47 27.93 -0.36
CA THR A 206 5.06 27.48 -1.70
C THR A 206 5.29 25.97 -1.91
N LEU A 207 4.79 25.43 -3.02
CA LEU A 207 4.99 24.02 -3.37
C LEU A 207 6.46 23.62 -3.52
N GLN A 208 7.30 24.57 -3.93
CA GLN A 208 8.73 24.38 -4.18
C GLN A 208 9.56 24.51 -2.90
N GLU A 209 9.11 25.33 -1.95
CA GLU A 209 9.82 25.57 -0.68
C GLU A 209 9.62 24.44 0.33
N VAL A 210 8.45 23.79 0.30
CA VAL A 210 8.15 22.70 1.25
C VAL A 210 8.62 21.35 0.72
N ASN A 211 9.54 20.72 1.46
CA ASN A 211 10.05 19.40 1.12
C ASN A 211 8.90 18.37 0.98
N PRO A 212 8.81 17.64 -0.15
CA PRO A 212 7.75 16.65 -0.39
C PRO A 212 7.61 15.55 0.67
N TYR A 213 8.70 15.12 1.31
CA TYR A 213 8.66 14.16 2.41
C TYR A 213 7.88 14.73 3.59
N LEU A 214 8.22 15.95 4.02
CA LEU A 214 7.55 16.63 5.14
C LEU A 214 6.08 16.93 4.81
N ALA A 215 5.79 17.43 3.61
CA ALA A 215 4.43 17.71 3.18
C ALA A 215 3.56 16.43 3.19
N SER A 216 4.13 15.29 2.77
CA SER A 216 3.41 14.01 2.67
C SER A 216 2.99 13.44 4.03
N LEU A 217 3.70 13.76 5.11
CA LEU A 217 3.34 13.28 6.46
C LEU A 217 1.94 13.74 6.87
N ALA A 218 1.55 14.98 6.54
CA ALA A 218 0.21 15.47 6.86
C ALA A 218 -0.89 14.72 6.10
N TYR A 219 -0.65 14.38 4.82
CA TYR A 219 -1.59 13.55 4.04
C TYR A 219 -1.67 12.11 4.58
N ALA A 220 -0.53 11.53 4.95
CA ALA A 220 -0.46 10.17 5.48
C ALA A 220 -1.18 10.05 6.83
N LEU A 221 -0.97 11.01 7.73
CA LEU A 221 -1.64 11.06 9.03
C LEU A 221 -3.14 11.33 8.90
N ASP A 222 -3.55 12.11 7.90
CA ASP A 222 -4.97 12.32 7.59
C ASP A 222 -5.68 11.01 7.22
N ARG A 223 -5.07 10.20 6.34
CA ARG A 223 -5.60 8.86 6.01
C ARG A 223 -5.54 7.89 7.17
N LEU A 224 -4.44 7.91 7.93
CA LEU A 224 -4.27 7.05 9.10
C LEU A 224 -5.37 7.29 10.13
N SER A 225 -5.85 8.53 10.30
CA SER A 225 -6.88 8.90 11.28
C SER A 225 -8.22 8.17 11.12
N VAL A 226 -8.52 7.65 9.93
CA VAL A 226 -9.76 6.89 9.63
C VAL A 226 -9.49 5.43 9.27
N LYS A 227 -8.25 4.97 9.43
CA LYS A 227 -7.87 3.61 9.08
C LYS A 227 -8.69 2.55 9.80
N GLU A 228 -8.86 2.68 11.12
CA GLU A 228 -9.56 1.66 11.92
C GLU A 228 -11.02 1.54 11.48
N GLN A 229 -11.68 2.68 11.24
CA GLN A 229 -13.02 2.73 10.67
C GLN A 229 -13.09 2.08 9.29
N MET A 230 -12.12 2.34 8.40
CA MET A 230 -12.05 1.69 7.10
C MET A 230 -11.87 0.17 7.21
N ASP A 231 -10.99 -0.30 8.10
CA ASP A 231 -10.78 -1.71 8.34
C ASP A 231 -12.10 -2.39 8.77
N GLU A 232 -12.85 -1.79 9.70
CA GLU A 232 -14.13 -2.33 10.19
C GLU A 232 -15.16 -2.48 9.05
N TRP A 233 -15.32 -1.46 8.21
CA TRP A 233 -16.23 -1.51 7.07
C TRP A 233 -15.82 -2.60 6.07
N LEU A 234 -14.53 -2.70 5.78
CA LEU A 234 -14.00 -3.69 4.83
C LEU A 234 -14.12 -5.12 5.39
N GLU A 235 -13.93 -5.32 6.69
CA GLU A 235 -14.14 -6.60 7.37
C GLU A 235 -15.63 -6.99 7.35
N ALA A 236 -16.55 -6.03 7.52
CA ALA A 236 -17.99 -6.26 7.46
C ALA A 236 -18.51 -6.65 6.05
N GLY A 237 -17.69 -6.52 5.01
CA GLY A 237 -18.08 -6.84 3.63
C GLY A 237 -18.59 -5.65 2.82
N ASP A 238 -18.47 -4.43 3.36
CA ASP A 238 -19.02 -3.21 2.76
C ASP A 238 -18.16 -2.67 1.60
N TYR A 239 -18.74 -1.76 0.83
CA TYR A 239 -18.01 -0.96 -0.15
C TYR A 239 -17.48 0.32 0.50
N VAL A 240 -16.18 0.57 0.36
CA VAL A 240 -15.54 1.84 0.75
C VAL A 240 -15.04 2.52 -0.52
N LEU A 241 -15.61 3.69 -0.83
CA LEU A 241 -15.28 4.47 -2.00
C LEU A 241 -14.52 5.71 -1.56
N CYS A 242 -13.36 5.97 -2.15
CA CYS A 242 -12.57 7.15 -1.81
C CYS A 242 -12.37 8.06 -3.03
N ASN A 243 -12.67 9.34 -2.90
CA ASN A 243 -12.17 10.36 -3.82
C ASN A 243 -10.80 10.81 -3.31
N ARG A 244 -9.76 10.42 -4.06
CA ARG A 244 -8.35 10.42 -3.69
C ARG A 244 -8.01 9.43 -2.56
N TYR A 245 -6.77 8.93 -2.56
CA TYR A 245 -6.24 8.08 -1.49
C TYR A 245 -4.70 8.21 -1.40
N VAL A 246 -3.99 7.19 -0.90
CA VAL A 246 -2.51 7.12 -0.95
C VAL A 246 -2.01 7.33 -2.39
N THR A 247 -2.76 6.81 -3.37
CA THR A 247 -2.55 6.95 -4.81
C THR A 247 -2.45 8.40 -5.30
N SER A 248 -3.11 9.33 -4.61
CA SER A 248 -3.00 10.77 -4.88
C SER A 248 -1.67 11.34 -4.41
N SER A 249 -1.14 10.88 -3.27
CA SER A 249 0.22 11.23 -2.83
C SER A 249 1.27 10.64 -3.78
N MET A 250 1.12 9.38 -4.18
CA MET A 250 1.99 8.71 -5.16
C MET A 250 2.05 9.45 -6.51
N ALA A 251 0.99 10.16 -6.90
CA ALA A 251 0.98 10.94 -8.13
C ALA A 251 1.50 12.36 -7.91
N HIS A 252 0.86 13.12 -7.01
CA HIS A 252 1.13 14.54 -6.86
C HIS A 252 2.44 14.81 -6.11
N GLN A 253 2.74 14.13 -5.01
CA GLN A 253 3.96 14.45 -4.26
C GLN A 253 5.20 13.96 -5.03
N THR A 254 5.11 12.80 -5.68
CA THR A 254 6.16 12.26 -6.54
C THR A 254 6.44 13.13 -7.77
N ALA A 255 5.43 13.83 -8.31
CA ALA A 255 5.59 14.75 -9.43
C ALA A 255 6.52 15.95 -9.12
N LYS A 256 6.72 16.28 -7.83
CA LYS A 256 7.60 17.37 -7.39
C LYS A 256 9.10 17.03 -7.51
N LEU A 257 9.42 15.74 -7.62
CA LEU A 257 10.80 15.25 -7.72
C LEU A 257 11.09 14.75 -9.14
N SER A 258 12.36 14.48 -9.44
CA SER A 258 12.78 13.99 -10.76
C SER A 258 13.84 12.89 -10.66
N GLY A 259 14.15 12.24 -11.78
CA GLY A 259 15.19 11.22 -11.87
C GLY A 259 15.03 10.07 -10.86
N ILE A 260 16.14 9.69 -10.23
CA ILE A 260 16.18 8.55 -9.29
C ILE A 260 15.49 8.87 -7.96
N GLU A 261 15.48 10.15 -7.55
CA GLU A 261 14.80 10.59 -6.33
C GLU A 261 13.29 10.41 -6.41
N ARG A 262 12.71 10.58 -7.61
CA ARG A 262 11.30 10.32 -7.86
C ARG A 262 10.92 8.88 -7.53
N GLU A 263 11.72 7.92 -7.95
CA GLU A 263 11.45 6.50 -7.66
C GLU A 263 11.66 6.18 -6.18
N LYS A 264 12.76 6.65 -5.58
CA LYS A 264 13.01 6.49 -4.14
C LYS A 264 11.87 7.05 -3.29
N PHE A 265 11.33 8.20 -3.69
CA PHE A 265 10.24 8.84 -2.97
C PHE A 265 8.91 8.12 -3.15
N LEU A 266 8.65 7.57 -4.34
CA LEU A 266 7.48 6.72 -4.57
C LEU A 266 7.52 5.46 -3.67
N ASP A 267 8.70 4.83 -3.58
CA ASP A 267 8.91 3.68 -2.70
C ASP A 267 8.78 4.08 -1.22
N TRP A 268 9.26 5.27 -0.84
CA TRP A 268 9.08 5.82 0.51
C TRP A 268 7.61 6.05 0.87
N ILE A 269 6.78 6.59 -0.03
CA ILE A 269 5.33 6.72 0.19
C ILE A 269 4.70 5.34 0.42
N TYR A 270 5.08 4.36 -0.41
CA TYR A 270 4.57 3.01 -0.31
C TYR A 270 4.94 2.35 1.03
N GLU A 271 6.21 2.49 1.45
CA GLU A 271 6.70 2.02 2.73
C GLU A 271 5.97 2.69 3.91
N LEU A 272 5.88 4.02 3.91
CA LEU A 272 5.21 4.77 4.98
C LEU A 272 3.75 4.34 5.13
N GLU A 273 2.99 4.35 4.04
CA GLU A 273 1.53 4.30 4.11
C GLU A 273 0.98 2.87 4.07
N TYR A 274 1.53 2.00 3.22
CA TYR A 274 1.04 0.63 3.11
C TYR A 274 1.80 -0.35 4.02
N LYS A 275 3.08 -0.12 4.32
CA LYS A 275 3.88 -1.04 5.16
C LYS A 275 3.88 -0.64 6.62
N LYS A 276 4.23 0.60 6.93
CA LYS A 276 4.30 1.08 8.32
C LYS A 276 2.93 1.45 8.89
N HIS A 277 2.16 2.29 8.20
CA HIS A 277 0.79 2.62 8.61
C HIS A 277 -0.23 1.51 8.32
N LYS A 278 0.14 0.54 7.48
CA LYS A 278 -0.67 -0.65 7.18
C LYS A 278 -2.06 -0.30 6.62
N LEU A 279 -2.18 0.82 5.91
CA LEU A 279 -3.43 1.22 5.27
C LEU A 279 -3.92 0.10 4.34
N PRO A 280 -5.26 -0.12 4.25
CA PRO A 280 -5.80 -1.15 3.38
C PRO A 280 -5.43 -0.88 1.93
N LEU A 281 -4.85 -1.88 1.25
CA LEU A 281 -4.61 -1.82 -0.19
C LEU A 281 -5.94 -1.76 -0.94
N GLU A 282 -5.99 -0.93 -1.96
CA GLU A 282 -7.16 -0.78 -2.80
C GLU A 282 -7.38 -1.99 -3.73
N ASP A 283 -8.65 -2.38 -3.91
CA ASP A 283 -8.99 -3.41 -4.90
C ASP A 283 -8.87 -2.86 -6.32
N THR A 284 -9.17 -1.57 -6.50
CA THR A 284 -9.03 -0.90 -7.79
C THR A 284 -8.92 0.61 -7.66
N VAL A 285 -8.16 1.19 -8.60
CA VAL A 285 -8.05 2.64 -8.79
C VAL A 285 -8.64 3.00 -10.15
N ILE A 286 -9.69 3.80 -10.17
CA ILE A 286 -10.24 4.39 -11.38
C ILE A 286 -9.56 5.74 -11.61
N TYR A 287 -8.65 5.80 -12.57
CA TYR A 287 -8.02 7.05 -12.98
C TYR A 287 -8.84 7.74 -14.07
N LEU A 288 -9.50 8.84 -13.71
CA LEU A 288 -10.21 9.73 -14.62
C LEU A 288 -9.21 10.61 -15.37
N HIS A 289 -8.84 10.15 -16.56
CA HIS A 289 -7.88 10.84 -17.40
C HIS A 289 -8.55 11.99 -18.16
N VAL A 290 -8.21 13.21 -17.79
CA VAL A 290 -8.49 14.44 -18.56
C VAL A 290 -7.14 15.04 -18.92
N PRO A 291 -6.80 15.18 -20.22
CA PRO A 291 -5.54 15.80 -20.62
C PRO A 291 -5.38 17.19 -20.01
N PHE A 292 -4.17 17.53 -19.55
CA PHE A 292 -3.87 18.79 -18.86
C PHE A 292 -4.47 20.04 -19.54
N LYS A 293 -4.34 20.16 -20.87
CA LYS A 293 -4.88 21.29 -21.64
C LYS A 293 -6.40 21.47 -21.49
N VAL A 294 -7.13 20.37 -21.31
CA VAL A 294 -8.58 20.39 -21.07
C VAL A 294 -8.86 20.66 -19.59
N ALA A 295 -8.08 20.05 -18.69
CA ALA A 295 -8.20 20.25 -17.24
C ALA A 295 -8.06 21.73 -16.85
N GLN A 296 -7.07 22.45 -17.41
CA GLN A 296 -6.88 23.89 -17.15
C GLN A 296 -8.13 24.73 -17.47
N LYS A 297 -8.80 24.44 -18.60
CA LYS A 297 -10.03 25.15 -19.00
C LYS A 297 -11.19 24.86 -18.05
N LEU A 298 -11.21 23.68 -17.43
CA LEU A 298 -12.24 23.28 -16.47
C LEU A 298 -11.98 23.88 -15.09
N ILE A 299 -10.73 23.92 -14.64
CA ILE A 299 -10.33 24.54 -13.36
C ILE A 299 -10.65 26.04 -13.38
N ALA A 300 -10.39 26.73 -14.49
CA ALA A 300 -10.70 28.15 -14.65
C ALA A 300 -12.20 28.49 -14.50
N LYS A 301 -13.09 27.49 -14.66
CA LYS A 301 -14.55 27.64 -14.52
C LYS A 301 -15.10 27.20 -13.16
N LYS A 302 -14.25 26.71 -12.26
CA LYS A 302 -14.68 26.24 -10.94
C LYS A 302 -14.82 27.39 -9.96
N ASP A 303 -15.79 27.24 -9.06
CA ASP A 303 -15.91 28.09 -7.87
C ASP A 303 -14.68 27.95 -6.97
N LYS A 304 -14.40 29.02 -6.22
CA LYS A 304 -13.31 29.04 -5.25
C LYS A 304 -13.47 27.93 -4.21
N ARG A 305 -12.37 27.28 -3.84
CA ARG A 305 -12.38 26.21 -2.83
C ARG A 305 -12.70 26.80 -1.46
N LYS A 306 -13.70 26.24 -0.77
CA LYS A 306 -14.16 26.72 0.55
C LYS A 306 -13.09 26.66 1.66
N TYR A 307 -12.05 25.82 1.52
CA TYR A 307 -10.96 25.72 2.51
C TYR A 307 -9.87 26.79 2.32
N LEU A 308 -9.86 27.50 1.19
CA LEU A 308 -8.89 28.56 0.94
C LEU A 308 -9.40 29.87 1.55
N LYS A 309 -8.63 30.44 2.47
CA LYS A 309 -8.89 31.78 3.03
C LYS A 309 -8.59 32.86 1.98
N ASP A 310 -9.30 33.99 2.10
CA ASP A 310 -9.06 35.24 1.36
C ASP A 310 -9.13 35.15 -0.17
N GLY A 311 -9.81 34.13 -0.69
CA GLY A 311 -10.04 33.98 -2.12
C GLY A 311 -8.79 33.71 -2.95
N LYS A 312 -7.69 33.30 -2.31
CA LYS A 312 -6.48 32.74 -2.95
C LYS A 312 -6.83 31.43 -3.64
N LYS A 313 -6.07 31.04 -4.67
CA LYS A 313 -6.20 29.73 -5.30
C LYS A 313 -5.27 28.74 -4.60
N ASP A 314 -5.56 27.46 -4.81
CA ASP A 314 -4.75 26.37 -4.29
C ASP A 314 -3.40 26.36 -5.02
N ILE A 315 -2.30 26.36 -4.27
CA ILE A 315 -0.94 26.46 -4.83
C ILE A 315 -0.61 25.33 -5.83
N ALA A 316 -1.26 24.16 -5.73
CA ALA A 316 -1.13 23.07 -6.69
C ALA A 316 -2.04 23.22 -7.92
N GLU A 317 -3.19 23.89 -7.77
CA GLU A 317 -4.06 24.22 -8.89
C GLU A 317 -3.48 25.38 -9.74
N GLU A 318 -2.59 26.21 -9.19
CA GLU A 318 -1.89 27.27 -9.93
C GLU A 318 -0.64 26.77 -10.67
N ASP A 319 0.03 25.75 -10.15
CA ASP A 319 1.26 25.24 -10.74
C ASP A 319 1.01 24.34 -11.97
N THR A 320 1.09 24.96 -13.14
CA THR A 320 0.92 24.28 -14.43
C THR A 320 1.94 23.18 -14.69
N ARG A 321 3.19 23.35 -14.24
CA ARG A 321 4.25 22.36 -14.42
C ARG A 321 3.97 21.14 -13.55
N HIS A 322 3.57 21.37 -12.30
CA HIS A 322 3.16 20.30 -11.37
C HIS A 322 2.00 19.49 -11.91
N GLN A 323 0.97 20.13 -12.49
CA GLN A 323 -0.16 19.41 -13.07
C GLN A 323 0.24 18.54 -14.25
N LEU A 324 1.10 19.03 -15.13
CA LEU A 324 1.61 18.26 -16.26
C LEU A 324 2.45 17.07 -15.78
N GLU A 325 3.32 17.27 -14.79
CA GLU A 325 4.13 16.19 -14.22
C GLU A 325 3.26 15.16 -13.48
N ALA A 326 2.23 15.61 -12.74
CA ALA A 326 1.28 14.71 -12.07
C ALA A 326 0.51 13.86 -13.08
N GLU A 327 0.09 14.40 -14.23
CA GLU A 327 -0.52 13.61 -15.32
C GLU A 327 0.44 12.51 -15.80
N LYS A 328 1.71 12.84 -16.06
CA LYS A 328 2.73 11.85 -16.47
C LYS A 328 2.90 10.76 -15.42
N VAL A 329 2.94 11.13 -14.14
CA VAL A 329 3.06 10.15 -13.04
C VAL A 329 1.83 9.27 -12.96
N TYR A 330 0.60 9.82 -13.05
CA TYR A 330 -0.62 9.01 -13.09
C TYR A 330 -0.64 8.00 -14.25
N LEU A 331 -0.21 8.42 -15.44
CA LEU A 331 -0.10 7.53 -16.60
C LEU A 331 0.93 6.41 -16.34
N LYS A 332 2.08 6.75 -15.73
CA LYS A 332 3.08 5.76 -15.32
C LYS A 332 2.53 4.77 -14.29
N LEU A 333 1.84 5.25 -13.26
CA LEU A 333 1.23 4.41 -12.22
C LEU A 333 0.18 3.48 -12.81
N THR A 334 -0.64 3.98 -13.74
CA THR A 334 -1.65 3.18 -14.46
C THR A 334 -1.01 2.03 -15.22
N SER A 335 0.13 2.25 -15.87
CA SER A 335 0.86 1.20 -16.60
C SER A 335 1.62 0.24 -15.67
N ARG A 336 2.06 0.71 -14.49
CA ARG A 336 2.85 -0.07 -13.52
C ARG A 336 2.00 -1.04 -12.71
N TYR A 337 0.78 -0.65 -12.34
CA TYR A 337 -0.02 -1.37 -11.35
C TYR A 337 -1.31 -1.92 -11.95
N LYS A 338 -1.50 -3.25 -11.89
CA LYS A 338 -2.64 -3.94 -12.54
C LYS A 338 -4.01 -3.52 -12.01
N GLN A 339 -4.10 -3.08 -10.75
CA GLN A 339 -5.35 -2.63 -10.14
C GLN A 339 -5.80 -1.24 -10.64
N TRP A 340 -4.92 -0.51 -11.32
CA TRP A 340 -5.25 0.79 -11.92
C TRP A 340 -5.99 0.62 -13.25
N VAL A 341 -6.99 1.47 -13.42
CA VAL A 341 -7.91 1.45 -14.55
C VAL A 341 -8.10 2.87 -15.04
N LYS A 342 -7.50 3.17 -16.17
CA LYS A 342 -7.71 4.46 -16.84
C LYS A 342 -9.09 4.50 -17.51
N VAL A 343 -9.77 5.63 -17.35
CA VAL A 343 -11.00 5.99 -18.07
C VAL A 343 -10.75 7.34 -18.74
N ASP A 344 -10.73 7.36 -20.07
CA ASP A 344 -10.56 8.60 -20.84
C ASP A 344 -11.83 9.43 -20.80
N CYS A 345 -11.78 10.58 -20.13
CA CYS A 345 -12.93 11.46 -19.97
C CYS A 345 -13.16 12.37 -21.18
N VAL A 346 -12.22 12.42 -22.13
CA VAL A 346 -12.31 13.19 -23.36
C VAL A 346 -12.40 12.23 -24.54
N GLY A 347 -13.38 12.43 -25.42
CA GLY A 347 -13.57 11.60 -26.62
C GLY A 347 -12.57 11.92 -27.73
N ALA A 348 -12.55 11.08 -28.78
CA ALA A 348 -11.69 11.28 -29.96
C ALA A 348 -11.91 12.63 -30.66
N ASN A 349 -13.10 13.23 -30.51
CA ASN A 349 -13.44 14.57 -31.00
C ASN A 349 -12.87 15.72 -30.14
N GLY A 350 -12.05 15.42 -29.12
CA GLY A 350 -11.48 16.41 -28.21
C GLY A 350 -12.48 17.03 -27.22
N ARG A 351 -13.74 16.56 -27.19
CA ARG A 351 -14.78 17.06 -26.28
C ARG A 351 -14.90 16.19 -25.04
N LEU A 352 -15.22 16.83 -23.90
CA LEU A 352 -15.50 16.14 -22.65
C LEU A 352 -16.73 15.24 -22.82
N ARG A 353 -16.60 13.97 -22.41
CA ARG A 353 -17.70 13.01 -22.42
C ARG A 353 -18.74 13.38 -21.36
N SER A 354 -19.99 12.95 -21.56
CA SER A 354 -21.03 13.18 -20.57
C SER A 354 -20.76 12.41 -19.27
N LYS A 355 -21.15 13.00 -18.14
CA LYS A 355 -21.03 12.40 -16.80
C LYS A 355 -21.59 10.96 -16.76
N LYS A 356 -22.77 10.76 -17.38
CA LYS A 356 -23.43 9.45 -17.50
C LYS A 356 -22.65 8.44 -18.35
N SER A 357 -22.01 8.88 -19.45
CA SER A 357 -21.19 8.00 -20.30
C SER A 357 -19.95 7.50 -19.56
N ILE A 358 -19.27 8.41 -18.84
CA ILE A 358 -18.11 8.06 -18.01
C ILE A 358 -18.55 7.09 -16.89
N GLY A 359 -19.64 7.39 -16.17
CA GLY A 359 -20.14 6.55 -15.08
C GLY A 359 -20.49 5.13 -15.53
N ARG A 360 -21.16 4.98 -16.69
CA ARG A 360 -21.44 3.64 -17.27
C ARG A 360 -20.17 2.86 -17.60
N GLU A 361 -19.12 3.53 -18.07
CA GLU A 361 -17.85 2.86 -18.32
C GLU A 361 -17.17 2.41 -17.02
N ILE A 362 -17.20 3.24 -15.97
CA ILE A 362 -16.66 2.88 -14.66
C ILE A 362 -17.36 1.63 -14.14
N ILE A 363 -18.69 1.62 -14.12
CA ILE A 363 -19.50 0.46 -13.69
C ILE A 363 -19.10 -0.78 -14.50
N ARG A 364 -19.09 -0.70 -15.84
CA ARG A 364 -18.70 -1.82 -16.71
C ARG A 364 -17.30 -2.37 -16.38
N LYS A 365 -16.33 -1.50 -16.10
CA LYS A 365 -14.96 -1.94 -15.74
C LYS A 365 -14.90 -2.58 -14.36
N LEU A 366 -15.67 -2.08 -13.40
CA LEU A 366 -15.76 -2.65 -12.06
C LEU A 366 -16.44 -4.02 -12.08
N THR A 367 -17.56 -4.17 -12.78
CA THR A 367 -18.27 -5.46 -12.96
C THR A 367 -17.39 -6.46 -13.72
N GLY A 368 -16.75 -6.03 -14.82
CA GLY A 368 -15.85 -6.89 -15.59
C GLY A 368 -14.63 -7.39 -14.81
N ARG A 369 -14.25 -6.70 -13.74
CA ARG A 369 -13.19 -7.09 -12.79
C ARG A 369 -13.71 -7.81 -11.56
N LYS A 370 -15.01 -8.07 -11.46
CA LYS A 370 -15.69 -8.67 -10.30
C LYS A 370 -15.44 -7.90 -9.00
N ILE A 371 -15.33 -6.58 -9.09
CA ILE A 371 -15.23 -5.69 -7.92
C ILE A 371 -16.63 -5.38 -7.39
N ILE A 372 -17.55 -5.08 -8.29
CA ILE A 372 -18.97 -4.88 -8.00
C ILE A 372 -19.79 -5.97 -8.67
N GLU A 373 -20.97 -6.23 -8.12
CA GLU A 373 -21.91 -7.23 -8.61
C GLU A 373 -22.53 -6.84 -9.97
#